data_AF-A0A958HZP4-F1
#
_entry.id   AF-A0A958HZP4-F1
#
_cell.length_a   1.000
_cell.length_b   1.000
_cell.length_c   1.000
_cell.angle_alpha   90.00
_cell.angle_beta   90.00
_cell.angle_gamma   90.00
#
_symmetry.space_group_name_H-M   'P 1'
#
loop_
_entity.id
_entity.type
_entity.pdbx_description
1 polymer ?
#
loop_
_entity_poly.entity_id
_entity_poly.type
_entity_poly.pdbx_seq_one_letter_code
_entity_poly.pdbx_strand_id
1 'polypeptide(L)'
;AVNVKVLLPNDDQELHEVTLAADRRIYNPDSRVALRFDWDDNRSATSRLTVQQVDSSGVAKTISLVLDNGSVVPFVDLQSGKLLQISLQKLQRNNQPFHFAPGDVLQFKLAITDGIEPVNLLLQTDIVSEPVIPVSGSAYALLRRQQFNENEYVDCARFAWGPAASRVEMVCPEDLRSEVVRRRAVFQWTDALRNGRLRGYAIQKISPNGATHFPKI
;
A
#
# COMPACT_ATOMS: atom_id res chain seq x y z
N ALA A 1 -7.90 6.73 8.15
CA ALA A 1 -8.09 8.13 7.75
C ALA A 1 -8.20 8.97 9.02
N VAL A 2 -7.87 10.25 8.92
CA VAL A 2 -8.09 11.27 9.94
C VAL A 2 -8.71 12.46 9.24
N ASN A 3 -9.74 13.05 9.87
CA ASN A 3 -10.52 14.12 9.27
C ASN A 3 -10.53 15.35 10.19
N VAL A 4 -10.49 16.55 9.63
CA VAL A 4 -10.55 17.82 10.36
C VAL A 4 -11.39 18.81 9.56
N LYS A 5 -12.16 19.65 10.26
CA LYS A 5 -12.89 20.77 9.64
C LYS A 5 -12.02 22.03 9.64
N VAL A 6 -11.94 22.70 8.51
CA VAL A 6 -11.09 23.88 8.27
C VAL A 6 -11.95 25.05 7.83
N LEU A 7 -11.68 26.22 8.41
CA LEU A 7 -12.27 27.49 8.00
C LEU A 7 -11.26 28.25 7.11
N LEU A 8 -11.67 28.60 5.88
CA LEU A 8 -10.81 29.34 4.95
C LEU A 8 -11.09 30.85 4.99
N PRO A 9 -10.10 31.71 4.66
CA PRO A 9 -10.21 33.17 4.81
C PRO A 9 -11.29 33.85 3.97
N ASN A 10 -11.75 33.20 2.90
CA ASN A 10 -12.68 33.78 1.91
C ASN A 10 -14.04 33.06 1.85
N ASP A 11 -14.30 32.09 2.74
CA ASP A 11 -15.61 31.44 2.82
C ASP A 11 -16.47 32.12 3.89
N ASP A 12 -17.77 32.27 3.61
CA ASP A 12 -18.81 32.85 4.49
C ASP A 12 -19.07 31.97 5.74
N GLN A 13 -18.04 31.76 6.55
CA GLN A 13 -18.04 30.88 7.72
C GLN A 13 -18.34 29.40 7.43
N GLU A 14 -18.22 28.94 6.18
CA GLU A 14 -18.42 27.54 5.84
C GLU A 14 -17.21 26.69 6.28
N LEU A 15 -17.50 25.59 6.99
CA LEU A 15 -16.49 24.63 7.44
C LEU A 15 -16.33 23.53 6.41
N HIS A 16 -15.08 23.32 5.97
CA HIS A 16 -14.73 22.34 4.94
C HIS A 16 -14.00 21.17 5.56
N GLU A 17 -14.42 19.96 5.25
CA GLU A 17 -13.79 18.74 5.75
C GLU A 17 -12.58 18.36 4.90
N VAL A 18 -11.44 18.21 5.56
CA VAL A 18 -10.23 17.61 4.98
C VAL A 18 -10.03 16.24 5.55
N THR A 19 -9.79 15.27 4.68
CA THR A 19 -9.46 13.89 5.04
C THR A 19 -8.04 13.55 4.62
N LEU A 20 -7.22 13.02 5.52
CA LEU A 20 -5.94 12.37 5.21
C LEU A 20 -6.07 10.86 5.42
N ALA A 21 -5.82 10.08 4.37
CA ALA A 21 -5.99 8.64 4.38
C ALA A 21 -4.75 7.89 3.89
N ALA A 22 -4.54 6.69 4.43
CA ALA A 22 -3.54 5.74 3.98
C ALA A 22 -4.18 4.38 3.70
N ASP A 23 -3.56 3.58 2.84
CA ASP A 23 -4.10 2.30 2.39
C ASP A 23 -4.20 1.24 3.49
N ARG A 24 -3.45 1.37 4.60
CA ARG A 24 -3.43 0.44 5.73
C ARG A 24 -3.23 1.19 7.05
N ARG A 25 -3.57 0.52 8.15
CA ARG A 25 -3.31 0.98 9.52
C ARG A 25 -2.00 0.43 10.10
N ILE A 26 -1.48 -0.64 9.50
CA ILE A 26 -0.30 -1.37 9.96
C ILE A 26 0.58 -1.64 8.74
N TYR A 27 1.89 -1.40 8.91
CA TYR A 27 2.91 -1.61 7.90
C TYR A 27 4.09 -2.39 8.51
N ASN A 28 4.98 -2.89 7.66
CA ASN A 28 6.29 -3.37 8.08
C ASN A 28 7.39 -2.48 7.48
N PRO A 29 8.66 -2.59 7.94
CA PRO A 29 9.75 -1.73 7.45
C PRO A 29 9.97 -1.77 5.93
N ASP A 30 9.55 -2.85 5.28
CA ASP A 30 9.69 -3.08 3.84
C ASP A 30 8.48 -2.60 3.02
N SER A 31 7.46 -2.06 3.68
CA SER A 31 6.21 -1.71 3.03
C SER A 31 6.32 -0.52 2.10
N ARG A 32 5.35 -0.44 1.19
CA ARG A 32 4.97 0.78 0.48
C ARG A 32 3.67 1.30 1.05
N VAL A 33 3.65 2.60 1.32
CA VAL A 33 2.47 3.32 1.81
C VAL A 33 1.84 4.07 0.65
N ALA A 34 0.53 3.92 0.48
CA ALA A 34 -0.25 4.76 -0.43
C ALA A 34 -1.04 5.75 0.42
N LEU A 35 -0.82 7.05 0.19
CA LEU A 35 -1.38 8.13 0.98
C LEU A 35 -2.02 9.17 0.06
N ARG A 36 -3.14 9.72 0.50
CA ARG A 36 -3.89 10.74 -0.24
C ARG A 36 -4.61 11.64 0.75
N PHE A 37 -4.80 12.89 0.38
CA PHE A 37 -5.78 13.73 1.06
C PHE A 37 -6.80 14.27 0.07
N ASP A 38 -7.99 14.54 0.58
CA ASP A 38 -9.12 15.05 -0.18
C ASP A 38 -9.86 16.10 0.64
N TRP A 39 -10.44 17.06 -0.07
CA TRP A 39 -11.49 17.95 0.43
C TRP A 39 -12.87 17.37 0.11
N ASP A 40 -13.87 17.73 0.90
CA ASP A 40 -15.28 17.42 0.65
C ASP A 40 -15.83 18.08 -0.62
N ASP A 41 -15.33 19.25 -1.00
CA ASP A 41 -15.87 20.08 -2.07
C ASP A 41 -14.95 20.21 -3.33
N ASN A 42 -13.97 19.31 -3.47
CA ASN A 42 -13.00 19.26 -4.57
C ASN A 42 -12.08 20.50 -4.71
N ARG A 43 -11.95 21.34 -3.67
CA ARG A 43 -11.02 22.47 -3.71
C ARG A 43 -9.54 22.05 -3.77
N SER A 44 -8.70 23.02 -4.14
CA SER A 44 -7.24 22.93 -4.08
C SER A 44 -6.73 23.78 -2.92
N ALA A 45 -5.74 23.29 -2.20
CA ALA A 45 -5.03 24.06 -1.18
C ALA A 45 -3.55 23.69 -1.18
N THR A 46 -2.71 24.65 -0.78
CA THR A 46 -1.30 24.43 -0.48
C THR A 46 -1.21 23.55 0.75
N SER A 47 -0.59 22.39 0.59
CA SER A 47 -0.41 21.43 1.67
C SER A 47 0.98 20.83 1.64
N ARG A 48 1.53 20.60 2.83
CA ARG A 48 2.86 20.05 3.03
C ARG A 48 2.82 18.82 3.91
N LEU A 49 3.25 17.69 3.36
CA LEU A 49 3.34 16.43 4.07
C LEU A 49 4.77 16.23 4.61
N THR A 50 4.87 15.95 5.91
CA THR A 50 6.10 15.52 6.58
C THR A 50 5.93 14.10 7.09
N VAL A 51 6.98 13.28 6.96
CA VAL A 51 7.02 11.92 7.52
C VAL A 51 7.88 11.92 8.78
N GLN A 52 7.40 11.26 9.82
CA GLN A 52 8.04 11.21 11.13
C GLN A 52 8.03 9.79 11.69
N GLN A 53 9.07 9.44 12.45
CA GLN A 53 9.03 8.33 13.39
C GLN A 53 8.63 8.89 14.75
N VAL A 54 7.69 8.24 15.42
CA VAL A 54 7.49 8.41 16.86
C VAL A 54 8.07 7.15 17.51
N ASP A 55 9.15 7.33 18.27
CA ASP A 55 9.82 6.23 18.97
C ASP A 55 9.12 5.90 20.30
N SER A 56 9.65 4.92 21.03
CA SER A 56 9.11 4.49 22.32
C SER A 56 9.11 5.57 23.42
N SER A 57 9.86 6.66 23.24
CA SER A 57 9.84 7.81 24.14
C SER A 57 8.72 8.81 23.80
N GLY A 58 7.99 8.58 22.71
CA GLY A 58 6.94 9.48 22.22
C GLY A 58 7.47 10.68 21.44
N VAL A 59 8.77 10.74 21.17
CA VAL A 59 9.40 11.88 20.47
C VAL A 59 9.30 11.68 18.97
N ALA A 60 8.62 12.63 18.30
CA ALA A 60 8.53 12.67 16.86
C ALA A 60 9.84 13.18 16.23
N LYS A 61 10.44 12.38 15.34
CA LYS A 61 11.67 12.70 14.59
C LYS A 61 11.37 12.67 13.10
N THR A 62 11.59 13.81 12.43
CA THR A 62 11.41 13.92 10.98
C THR A 62 12.32 12.96 10.22
N ILE A 63 11.77 12.40 9.15
CA ILE A 63 12.43 11.52 8.20
C ILE A 63 12.34 12.16 6.83
N SER A 64 13.45 12.14 6.10
CA SER A 64 13.51 12.62 4.73
C SER A 64 13.02 11.57 3.74
N LEU A 65 12.29 12.04 2.74
CA LEU A 65 11.81 11.27 1.60
C LEU A 65 12.83 11.33 0.48
N VAL A 66 13.02 10.21 -0.22
CA VAL A 66 13.79 10.15 -1.46
C VAL A 66 12.81 10.12 -2.62
N LEU A 67 12.80 11.19 -3.41
CA LEU A 67 11.96 11.34 -4.59
C LEU A 67 12.49 10.50 -5.77
N ASP A 68 11.67 10.33 -6.80
CA ASP A 68 12.04 9.54 -7.99
C ASP A 68 13.24 10.12 -8.76
N ASN A 69 13.46 11.43 -8.66
CA ASN A 69 14.64 12.10 -9.21
C ASN A 69 15.89 11.96 -8.32
N GLY A 70 15.82 11.18 -7.23
CA GLY A 70 16.90 10.97 -6.27
C GLY A 70 17.08 12.07 -5.23
N SER A 71 16.30 13.15 -5.29
CA SER A 71 16.39 14.25 -4.33
C SER A 71 15.90 13.80 -2.95
N VAL A 72 16.60 14.26 -1.91
CA VAL A 72 16.26 13.99 -0.51
C VAL A 72 15.58 15.24 0.06
N VAL A 73 14.32 15.11 0.47
CA VAL A 73 13.52 16.25 0.96
C VAL A 73 12.89 15.92 2.31
N PRO A 74 12.85 16.87 3.27
CA PRO A 74 12.21 16.66 4.57
C PRO A 74 10.68 16.69 4.51
N PHE A 75 10.11 17.17 3.40
CA PHE A 75 8.68 17.25 3.16
C PHE A 75 8.38 17.16 1.67
N VAL A 76 7.13 16.87 1.33
CA VAL A 76 6.61 16.97 -0.03
C VAL A 76 5.35 17.80 -0.04
N ASP A 77 5.17 18.63 -1.07
CA ASP A 77 3.90 19.30 -1.28
C ASP A 77 2.93 18.29 -1.89
N LEU A 78 1.76 18.13 -1.27
CA LEU A 78 0.75 17.17 -1.70
C LEU A 78 -0.41 17.94 -2.34
N GLN A 79 -0.91 17.44 -3.46
CA GLN A 79 -2.10 17.98 -4.11
C GLN A 79 -3.34 17.18 -3.72
N SER A 80 -4.46 17.86 -3.49
CA SER A 80 -5.74 17.22 -3.18
C SER A 80 -6.11 16.25 -4.30
N GLY A 81 -6.62 15.08 -3.93
CA GLY A 81 -7.01 14.04 -4.87
C GLY A 81 -5.86 13.29 -5.53
N LYS A 82 -4.60 13.64 -5.26
CA LYS A 82 -3.44 12.93 -5.81
C LYS A 82 -2.92 11.87 -4.86
N LEU A 83 -2.66 10.68 -5.40
CA LEU A 83 -2.05 9.60 -4.67
C LEU A 83 -0.53 9.81 -4.59
N LEU A 84 0.00 9.76 -3.37
CA LEU A 84 1.42 9.66 -3.07
C LEU A 84 1.76 8.22 -2.68
N GLN A 85 2.83 7.68 -3.26
CA GLN A 85 3.39 6.39 -2.86
C GLN A 85 4.76 6.58 -2.23
N ILE A 86 4.94 6.03 -1.03
CA ILE A 86 6.18 6.15 -0.26
C ILE A 86 6.72 4.75 0.00
N SER A 87 7.98 4.50 -0.38
CA SER A 87 8.69 3.26 -0.05
C SER A 87 9.43 3.45 1.27
N LEU A 88 9.05 2.70 2.32
CA LEU A 88 9.68 2.86 3.64
C LEU A 88 11.18 2.49 3.62
N GLN A 89 11.59 1.58 2.74
CA GLN A 89 13.00 1.22 2.52
C GLN A 89 13.88 2.32 1.93
N LYS A 90 13.28 3.34 1.31
CA LYS A 90 14.02 4.43 0.65
C LYS A 90 14.15 5.67 1.53
N LEU A 91 13.74 5.60 2.78
CA LEU A 91 13.76 6.75 3.69
C LEU A 91 15.17 7.07 4.16
N GLN A 92 15.40 8.33 4.53
CA GLN A 92 16.67 8.78 5.06
C GLN A 92 16.52 9.65 6.30
N ARG A 93 17.53 9.62 7.18
CA ARG A 93 17.68 10.56 8.29
C ARG A 93 19.13 11.04 8.31
N ASN A 94 19.34 12.35 8.35
CA ASN A 94 20.69 12.95 8.32
C ASN A 94 21.54 12.43 7.14
N ASN A 95 20.93 12.32 5.95
CA ASN A 95 21.54 11.77 4.72
C ASN A 95 22.06 10.33 4.82
N GLN A 96 21.56 9.55 5.77
CA GLN A 96 21.83 8.12 5.91
C GLN A 96 20.53 7.32 5.69
N PRO A 97 20.60 6.09 5.15
CA PRO A 97 19.46 5.19 5.08
C PRO A 97 18.79 5.05 6.46
N PHE A 98 17.47 5.15 6.49
CA PHE A 98 16.67 4.99 7.70
C PHE A 98 15.72 3.81 7.54
N HIS A 99 15.68 2.95 8.56
CA HIS A 99 14.76 1.84 8.64
C HIS A 99 13.97 1.95 9.94
N PHE A 100 12.66 1.76 9.84
CA PHE A 100 11.82 1.60 11.02
C PHE A 100 12.12 0.27 11.71
N ALA A 101 12.07 0.29 13.03
CA ALA A 101 12.02 -0.92 13.85
C ALA A 101 10.56 -1.33 14.11
N PRO A 102 10.26 -2.64 14.21
CA PRO A 102 8.99 -3.08 14.75
C PRO A 102 8.73 -2.46 16.14
N GLY A 103 7.52 -1.92 16.33
CA GLY A 103 7.13 -1.15 17.53
C GLY A 103 7.23 0.37 17.36
N ASP A 104 7.91 0.86 16.31
CA ASP A 104 7.84 2.27 15.94
C ASP A 104 6.44 2.66 15.44
N VAL A 105 6.10 3.94 15.61
CA VAL A 105 4.93 4.54 14.97
C VAL A 105 5.38 5.41 13.80
N LEU A 106 4.80 5.15 12.64
CA LEU A 106 4.92 5.98 11.45
C LEU A 106 3.85 7.07 11.51
N GLN A 107 4.29 8.33 11.53
CA GLN A 107 3.41 9.48 11.59
C GLN A 107 3.52 10.32 10.32
N PHE A 108 2.38 10.59 9.70
CA PHE A 108 2.20 11.54 8.62
C PHE A 108 1.60 12.82 9.17
N LYS A 109 2.31 13.92 9.02
CA LYS A 109 1.84 15.26 9.35
C LYS A 109 1.55 16.04 8.08
N LEU A 110 0.27 16.31 7.80
CA LEU A 110 -0.15 17.19 6.71
C LEU A 110 -0.45 18.58 7.28
N ALA A 111 0.31 19.58 6.87
CA ALA A 111 0.06 20.97 7.19
C ALA A 111 -0.66 21.66 6.02
N ILE A 112 -1.79 22.31 6.30
CA ILE A 112 -2.56 23.09 5.32
C ILE A 112 -2.37 24.56 5.67
N THR A 113 -1.87 25.33 4.71
CA THR A 113 -1.45 26.74 4.95
C THR A 113 -2.42 27.77 4.39
N ASP A 114 -3.42 27.35 3.62
CA ASP A 114 -4.36 28.27 2.97
C ASP A 114 -5.55 28.67 3.88
N GLY A 115 -5.59 28.18 5.13
CA GLY A 115 -6.61 28.51 6.13
C GLY A 115 -6.34 29.81 6.88
N ILE A 116 -7.34 30.29 7.62
CA ILE A 116 -7.18 31.43 8.54
C ILE A 116 -6.13 31.10 9.62
N GLU A 117 -6.13 29.84 10.05
CA GLU A 117 -5.11 29.27 10.92
C GLU A 117 -4.48 28.03 10.26
N PRO A 118 -3.17 27.79 10.46
CA PRO A 118 -2.52 26.58 9.97
C PRO A 118 -3.13 25.34 10.61
N VAL A 119 -3.72 24.45 9.79
CA VAL A 119 -4.29 23.19 10.26
C VAL A 119 -3.31 22.06 10.06
N ASN A 120 -3.17 21.19 11.06
CA ASN A 120 -2.33 20.00 10.99
C ASN A 120 -3.18 18.74 11.16
N LEU A 121 -3.11 17.83 10.19
CA LEU A 121 -3.66 16.48 10.31
C LEU A 121 -2.51 15.52 10.64
N LEU A 122 -2.71 14.71 11.68
CA LEU A 122 -1.75 13.70 12.12
C LEU A 122 -2.35 12.31 11.89
N LEU A 123 -1.84 11.58 10.91
CA LEU A 123 -2.19 10.18 10.68
C LEU A 123 -1.06 9.30 11.19
N GLN A 124 -1.36 8.47 12.19
CA GLN A 124 -0.42 7.51 12.77
C GLN A 124 -0.75 6.09 12.34
N THR A 125 0.28 5.30 12.06
CA THR A 125 0.19 3.88 11.71
C THR A 125 1.31 3.09 12.37
N ASP A 126 1.04 1.85 12.73
CA ASP A 126 1.99 1.02 13.46
C ASP A 126 2.97 0.32 12.50
N ILE A 127 4.24 0.23 12.90
CA ILE A 127 5.23 -0.63 12.25
C ILE A 127 5.35 -1.94 13.02
N VAL A 128 5.09 -3.06 12.34
CA VAL A 128 5.24 -4.42 12.88
C VAL A 128 6.28 -5.20 12.08
N SER A 129 6.74 -6.34 12.62
CA SER A 129 7.68 -7.21 11.92
C SER A 129 7.06 -7.82 10.66
N GLU A 130 5.86 -8.38 10.79
CA GLU A 130 5.10 -8.98 9.70
C GLU A 130 3.69 -8.37 9.66
N PRO A 131 3.32 -7.68 8.55
CA PRO A 131 2.04 -7.03 8.47
C PRO A 131 0.95 -8.09 8.36
N VAL A 132 -0.16 -7.90 9.06
CA VAL A 132 -1.31 -8.80 8.98
C VAL A 132 -1.95 -8.65 7.60
N ILE A 133 -1.50 -9.49 6.67
CA ILE A 133 -2.13 -9.69 5.37
C ILE A 133 -3.12 -10.85 5.56
N PRO A 134 -4.43 -10.63 5.35
CA PRO A 134 -5.39 -11.71 5.49
C PRO A 134 -5.01 -12.86 4.55
N VAL A 135 -4.84 -14.05 5.14
CA VAL A 135 -4.51 -15.26 4.40
C VAL A 135 -5.73 -15.68 3.58
N SER A 136 -5.52 -15.95 2.29
CA SER A 136 -6.60 -16.46 1.45
C SER A 136 -7.09 -17.81 1.97
N GLY A 137 -8.39 -17.98 2.18
CA GLY A 137 -8.98 -19.30 2.49
C GLY A 137 -9.00 -20.27 1.31
N SER A 138 -8.30 -19.95 0.20
CA SER A 138 -8.21 -20.76 -1.01
C SER A 138 -6.81 -21.33 -1.19
N ALA A 139 -6.73 -22.52 -1.78
CA ALA A 139 -5.50 -23.02 -2.38
C ALA A 139 -5.31 -22.43 -3.77
N TYR A 140 -4.04 -22.42 -4.19
CA TYR A 140 -3.66 -22.11 -5.56
C TYR A 140 -2.81 -23.28 -6.07
N ALA A 141 -2.94 -23.58 -7.36
CA ALA A 141 -2.14 -24.58 -8.05
C ALA A 141 -1.60 -24.04 -9.38
N LEU A 142 -0.32 -24.29 -9.67
CA LEU A 142 0.28 -24.06 -10.97
C LEU A 142 0.24 -25.38 -11.72
N LEU A 143 -0.65 -25.46 -12.71
CA LEU A 143 -0.84 -26.63 -13.54
C LEU A 143 -0.05 -26.47 -14.82
N ARG A 144 0.71 -27.50 -15.20
CA ARG A 144 1.49 -27.55 -16.43
C ARG A 144 0.96 -28.65 -17.31
N ARG A 145 0.65 -28.31 -18.56
CA ARG A 145 0.37 -29.30 -19.60
C ARG A 145 1.70 -29.72 -20.22
N GLN A 146 2.05 -30.99 -20.04
CA GLN A 146 3.31 -31.56 -20.48
C GLN A 146 3.08 -32.73 -21.43
N GLN A 147 4.08 -32.96 -22.27
CA GLN A 147 4.17 -34.12 -23.14
C GLN A 147 5.42 -34.91 -22.79
N PHE A 148 5.26 -36.19 -22.51
CA PHE A 148 6.36 -37.13 -22.29
C PHE A 148 6.11 -38.34 -23.18
N ASN A 149 7.03 -38.59 -24.11
CA ASN A 149 6.81 -39.48 -25.25
C ASN A 149 5.54 -39.05 -26.04
N GLU A 150 4.64 -39.98 -26.33
CA GLU A 150 3.37 -39.74 -27.03
C GLU A 150 2.21 -39.38 -26.10
N ASN A 151 2.43 -39.41 -24.78
CA ASN A 151 1.39 -39.16 -23.79
C ASN A 151 1.38 -37.72 -23.32
N GLU A 152 0.18 -37.21 -23.12
CA GLU A 152 -0.09 -35.91 -22.55
C GLU A 152 -0.59 -36.04 -21.12
N TYR A 153 -0.06 -35.23 -20.22
CA TYR A 153 -0.50 -35.18 -18.83
C TYR A 153 -0.45 -33.77 -18.27
N VAL A 154 -1.19 -33.56 -17.19
CA VAL A 154 -1.18 -32.33 -16.43
C VAL A 154 -0.43 -32.58 -15.13
N ASP A 155 0.66 -31.84 -14.94
CA ASP A 155 1.46 -31.84 -13.72
C ASP A 155 1.07 -30.66 -12.82
N CYS A 156 0.98 -30.88 -11.52
CA CYS A 156 0.82 -29.82 -10.53
C CYS A 156 2.21 -29.38 -10.04
N ALA A 157 2.79 -28.43 -10.76
CA ALA A 157 4.15 -27.95 -10.52
C ALA A 157 4.31 -27.37 -9.11
N ARG A 158 3.30 -26.63 -8.65
CA ARG A 158 3.26 -25.98 -7.35
C ARG A 158 1.84 -25.99 -6.82
N PHE A 159 1.74 -26.15 -5.51
CA PHE A 159 0.49 -26.12 -4.78
C PHE A 159 0.73 -25.46 -3.42
N ALA A 160 -0.18 -24.58 -3.00
CA ALA A 160 -0.15 -24.00 -1.67
C ALA A 160 -1.56 -23.68 -1.19
N TRP A 161 -1.88 -24.08 0.04
CA TRP A 161 -3.05 -23.61 0.78
C TRP A 161 -2.76 -22.25 1.40
N GLY A 162 -3.65 -21.28 1.16
CA GLY A 162 -3.51 -19.93 1.70
C GLY A 162 -2.09 -19.35 1.54
N PRO A 163 -1.53 -19.33 0.32
CA PRO A 163 -0.20 -18.79 0.12
C PRO A 163 -0.16 -17.34 0.61
N ALA A 164 0.93 -16.97 1.27
CA ALA A 164 1.21 -15.57 1.56
C ALA A 164 1.42 -14.81 0.25
N ALA A 165 0.82 -13.62 0.14
CA ALA A 165 1.03 -12.75 -1.01
C ALA A 165 2.47 -12.24 -1.01
N SER A 166 3.14 -12.28 -2.16
CA SER A 166 4.49 -11.70 -2.31
C SER A 166 4.46 -10.18 -2.17
N ARG A 167 3.38 -9.54 -2.64
CA ARG A 167 3.08 -8.14 -2.36
C ARG A 167 1.58 -7.88 -2.43
N VAL A 168 1.13 -6.81 -1.80
CA VAL A 168 -0.25 -6.34 -1.84
C VAL A 168 -0.27 -4.94 -2.44
N GLU A 169 -1.08 -4.74 -3.46
CA GLU A 169 -1.23 -3.47 -4.18
C GLU A 169 -2.64 -2.90 -3.96
N MET A 170 -2.75 -1.58 -3.95
CA MET A 170 -4.04 -0.90 -4.00
C MET A 170 -4.61 -0.98 -5.42
N VAL A 171 -5.92 -1.23 -5.55
CA VAL A 171 -6.57 -1.38 -6.86
C VAL A 171 -7.07 -0.04 -7.39
N CYS A 172 -7.75 0.74 -6.56
CA CYS A 172 -8.33 2.03 -6.93
C CYS A 172 -7.98 3.06 -5.84
N PRO A 173 -7.32 4.20 -6.19
CA PRO A 173 -7.00 5.22 -5.21
C PRO A 173 -8.23 5.89 -4.58
N GLU A 174 -9.37 5.90 -5.29
CA GLU A 174 -10.58 6.58 -4.82
C GLU A 174 -11.21 5.84 -3.63
N ASP A 175 -10.84 4.56 -3.47
CA ASP A 175 -11.26 3.76 -2.32
C ASP A 175 -10.77 4.38 -0.99
N LEU A 176 -9.70 5.19 -1.00
CA LEU A 176 -9.20 5.92 0.18
C LEU A 176 -10.16 7.02 0.67
N ARG A 177 -11.09 7.48 -0.17
CA ARG A 177 -12.18 8.38 0.25
C ARG A 177 -13.26 7.65 1.05
N SER A 178 -13.26 6.32 0.97
CA SER A 178 -14.24 5.47 1.65
C SER A 178 -13.57 4.65 2.76
N GLU A 179 -14.38 3.98 3.56
CA GLU A 179 -13.86 3.05 4.57
C GLU A 179 -13.40 1.71 3.98
N VAL A 180 -13.66 1.46 2.68
CA VAL A 180 -13.44 0.17 2.03
C VAL A 180 -12.32 0.27 0.98
N VAL A 181 -11.14 -0.23 1.31
CA VAL A 181 -9.97 -0.26 0.40
C VAL A 181 -9.86 -1.61 -0.31
N ARG A 182 -10.10 -1.65 -1.63
CA ARG A 182 -9.89 -2.87 -2.42
C ARG A 182 -8.41 -3.03 -2.74
N ARG A 183 -7.93 -4.25 -2.52
CA ARG A 183 -6.51 -4.61 -2.66
C ARG A 183 -6.36 -5.83 -3.56
N ARG A 184 -5.24 -5.88 -4.28
CA ARG A 184 -4.82 -7.00 -5.11
C ARG A 184 -3.61 -7.67 -4.47
N ALA A 185 -3.77 -8.93 -4.10
CA ALA A 185 -2.66 -9.79 -3.73
C ALA A 185 -1.94 -10.26 -4.99
N VAL A 186 -0.62 -10.07 -5.04
CA VAL A 186 0.24 -10.53 -6.13
C VAL A 186 1.12 -11.65 -5.59
N PHE A 187 1.11 -12.77 -6.28
CA PHE A 187 1.86 -13.98 -5.93
C PHE A 187 2.94 -14.20 -6.98
N GLN A 188 4.17 -14.38 -6.54
CA GLN A 188 5.30 -14.72 -7.40
C GLN A 188 5.70 -16.17 -7.16
N TRP A 189 5.47 -17.02 -8.16
CA TRP A 189 5.88 -18.42 -8.13
C TRP A 189 6.94 -18.67 -9.19
N THR A 190 8.07 -19.19 -8.75
CA THR A 190 9.16 -19.59 -9.64
C THR A 190 9.16 -21.10 -9.79
N ASP A 191 9.21 -21.54 -11.04
CA ASP A 191 9.30 -22.94 -11.39
C ASP A 191 10.36 -23.15 -12.48
N ALA A 192 11.20 -24.17 -12.29
CA ALA A 192 12.27 -24.53 -13.21
C ALA A 192 11.91 -25.86 -13.84
N LEU A 193 11.89 -25.91 -15.17
CA LEU A 193 11.64 -27.14 -15.91
C LEU A 193 12.80 -28.12 -15.68
N ARG A 194 12.49 -29.31 -15.16
CA ARG A 194 13.50 -30.34 -14.91
C ARG A 194 13.67 -31.37 -16.03
N ASN A 195 12.72 -31.50 -16.97
CA ASN A 195 12.84 -32.20 -18.27
C ASN A 195 11.48 -32.13 -19.03
N GLY A 196 11.48 -32.02 -20.37
CA GLY A 196 10.27 -32.06 -21.23
C GLY A 196 9.92 -30.76 -21.98
N ARG A 197 9.03 -30.84 -22.99
CA ARG A 197 8.55 -29.68 -23.77
C ARG A 197 7.24 -29.14 -23.16
N LEU A 198 7.29 -27.94 -22.60
CA LEU A 198 6.11 -27.26 -22.06
C LEU A 198 5.14 -26.91 -23.20
N ARG A 199 3.88 -27.38 -23.11
CA ARG A 199 2.81 -27.04 -24.08
C ARG A 199 1.96 -25.87 -23.60
N GLY A 200 1.81 -25.71 -22.28
CA GLY A 200 1.06 -24.61 -21.68
C GLY A 200 1.04 -24.71 -20.16
N TYR A 201 0.60 -23.63 -19.51
CA TYR A 201 0.39 -23.58 -18.07
C TYR A 201 -0.91 -22.84 -17.74
N ALA A 202 -1.46 -23.13 -16.57
CA ALA A 202 -2.61 -22.42 -16.00
C ALA A 202 -2.43 -22.28 -14.49
N ILE A 203 -2.94 -21.19 -13.92
CA ILE A 203 -3.06 -21.03 -12.48
C ILE A 203 -4.52 -21.26 -12.11
N GLN A 204 -4.76 -22.18 -11.18
CA GLN A 204 -6.10 -22.50 -10.71
C GLN A 204 -6.26 -22.12 -9.24
N LYS A 205 -7.28 -21.30 -8.96
CA LYS A 205 -7.75 -21.06 -7.60
C LYS A 205 -8.68 -22.22 -7.21
N ILE A 206 -8.42 -22.79 -6.04
CA ILE A 206 -9.15 -23.91 -5.45
C ILE A 206 -9.74 -23.40 -4.14
N SER A 207 -11.04 -23.14 -4.12
CA SER A 207 -11.76 -22.77 -2.90
C SER A 207 -12.28 -24.02 -2.17
N PRO A 208 -12.73 -23.90 -0.91
CA PRO A 208 -13.28 -25.04 -0.17
C PRO A 208 -14.46 -25.74 -0.86
N ASN A 209 -15.19 -25.02 -1.73
CA ASN A 209 -16.28 -25.54 -2.55
C ASN A 209 -15.84 -26.07 -3.94
N GLY A 210 -14.54 -26.25 -4.17
CA GLY A 210 -13.99 -26.76 -5.42
C GLY A 210 -13.20 -25.72 -6.21
N ALA A 211 -12.79 -26.08 -7.43
CA ALA A 211 -11.90 -25.26 -8.22
C ALA A 211 -12.69 -24.31 -9.15
N THR A 212 -12.39 -23.02 -9.11
CA THR A 212 -13.02 -22.03 -10.00
C THR A 212 -12.27 -21.99 -11.33
N HIS A 213 -12.63 -22.89 -12.25
CA HIS A 213 -12.31 -22.74 -13.67
C HIS A 213 -13.58 -22.36 -14.41
N PHE A 214 -13.64 -21.14 -14.95
CA PHE A 214 -14.59 -20.78 -15.99
C PHE A 214 -13.83 -20.88 -17.33
N PRO A 215 -14.01 -21.95 -18.11
CA PRO A 215 -13.51 -21.96 -19.48
C PRO A 215 -14.15 -20.78 -20.21
N LYS A 216 -13.36 -20.00 -20.94
CA LYS A 216 -13.94 -19.15 -21.99
C LYS A 216 -14.53 -20.10 -23.04
N ILE A 217 -15.82 -19.97 -23.28
CA ILE A 217 -16.50 -20.54 -24.46
C ILE A 217 -16.04 -19.73 -25.68
#